data_AF-A0A5C4TI94-F1
#
_entry.id   AF-A0A5C4TI94-F1
#
_cell.length_a   1.000
_cell.length_b   1.000
_cell.length_c   1.000
_cell.angle_alpha   90.00
_cell.angle_beta   90.00
_cell.angle_gamma   90.00
#
_symmetry.space_group_name_H-M   'P 1'
#
loop_
_entity.id
_entity.type
_entity.pdbx_description
1 polymer ?
#
loop_
_entity_poly.entity_id
_entity_poly.type
_entity_poly.pdbx_seq_one_letter_code
_entity_poly.pdbx_strand_id
1 'polypeptide(L)'
;MIRVHPIHRRLMEIHVTANKLGGYDKLPDRDQQDLQHCMRANARLVEQLEDLCELSLQASYVGDAEWQHEICARIEALQEGRRSTE
;
A
#
# COMPACT_ATOMS: atom_id res chain seq x y z
N MET A 1 17.34 -4.18 -2.63
CA MET A 1 16.44 -3.98 -3.79
C MET A 1 15.19 -3.31 -3.24
N ILE A 2 14.90 -2.05 -3.60
CA ILE A 2 13.72 -1.35 -3.06
C ILE A 2 12.48 -2.01 -3.68
N ARG A 3 11.71 -2.76 -2.88
CA ARG A 3 10.42 -3.32 -3.30
C ARG A 3 9.37 -2.24 -3.06
N VAL A 4 8.91 -1.62 -4.14
CA VAL A 4 7.82 -0.64 -4.10
C VAL A 4 6.52 -1.36 -4.42
N HIS A 5 5.52 -1.21 -3.55
CA HIS A 5 4.18 -1.78 -3.76
C HIS A 5 3.66 -1.43 -5.18
N PRO A 6 3.06 -2.38 -5.92
CA PRO A 6 2.59 -2.13 -7.29
C PRO A 6 1.65 -0.92 -7.42
N ILE A 7 0.81 -0.67 -6.40
CA ILE A 7 -0.07 0.51 -6.35
C ILE A 7 0.73 1.80 -6.37
N HIS A 8 1.78 1.93 -5.54
CA HIS A 8 2.61 3.13 -5.50
C HIS A 8 3.39 3.33 -6.80
N ARG A 9 3.83 2.24 -7.45
CA ARG A 9 4.44 2.32 -8.78
C ARG A 9 3.44 2.88 -9.79
N ARG A 10 2.21 2.37 -9.81
CA ARG A 10 1.18 2.85 -10.75
C ARG A 10 0.78 4.30 -10.49
N LEU A 11 0.65 4.71 -9.22
CA LEU A 11 0.40 6.10 -8.84
C LEU A 11 1.53 7.03 -9.31
N MET A 12 2.78 6.59 -9.20
CA MET A 12 3.93 7.35 -9.71
C MET A 12 3.87 7.53 -11.23
N GLU A 13 3.55 6.47 -11.99
CA GLU A 13 3.40 6.55 -13.45
C GLU A 13 2.31 7.57 -13.85
N ILE A 14 1.15 7.52 -13.19
CA ILE A 14 0.05 8.45 -13.44
C ILE A 14 0.47 9.88 -13.10
N HIS A 15 1.14 10.09 -11.96
CA HIS A 15 1.62 11.40 -11.55
C HIS A 15 2.61 12.01 -12.56
N VAL A 16 3.55 11.20 -13.05
CA VAL A 16 4.51 11.64 -14.08
C VAL A 16 3.79 12.04 -15.36
N THR A 17 2.79 11.28 -15.79
CA THR A 17 1.98 11.61 -16.97
C THR A 17 1.18 12.90 -16.77
N ALA A 18 0.51 13.06 -15.62
CA ALA A 18 -0.22 14.27 -15.27
C ALA A 18 0.69 15.52 -15.30
N ASN A 19 1.89 15.43 -14.72
CA ASN A 19 2.86 16.53 -14.73
C ASN A 19 3.30 16.91 -16.16
N LYS A 20 3.51 15.92 -17.03
CA LYS A 20 3.86 16.16 -18.44
C LYS A 20 2.73 16.82 -19.22
N LEU A 21 1.48 16.49 -18.92
CA LEU A 21 0.30 17.07 -19.56
C LEU A 21 -0.08 18.44 -18.96
N GLY A 22 0.48 18.79 -17.81
CA GLY A 22 0.25 20.07 -17.13
C GLY A 22 -0.96 20.04 -16.19
N GLY A 23 -1.31 18.87 -15.65
CA GLY A 23 -2.38 18.70 -14.68
C GLY A 23 -3.06 17.33 -14.73
N TYR A 24 -3.72 16.94 -13.64
CA TYR A 24 -4.51 15.70 -13.57
C TYR A 24 -5.82 15.79 -14.35
N ASP A 25 -6.36 17.01 -14.51
CA ASP A 25 -7.54 17.31 -15.34
C ASP A 25 -7.32 17.00 -16.83
N LYS A 26 -6.05 16.96 -17.26
CA LYS A 26 -5.65 16.64 -18.63
C LYS A 26 -5.34 15.18 -18.87
N LEU A 27 -5.43 14.33 -17.84
CA LEU A 27 -5.28 12.90 -18.00
C LEU A 27 -6.42 12.35 -18.87
N PRO A 28 -6.13 11.39 -19.77
CA PRO A 28 -7.18 10.68 -20.49
C PRO A 28 -8.08 9.92 -19.51
N ASP A 29 -9.35 9.72 -19.89
CA ASP A 29 -10.37 9.09 -19.03
C ASP A 29 -9.91 7.75 -18.42
N ARG A 30 -9.17 6.95 -19.21
CA ARG A 30 -8.58 5.69 -18.74
C ARG A 30 -7.63 5.90 -17.55
N ASP A 31 -6.73 6.88 -17.63
CA ASP A 31 -5.77 7.15 -16.57
C ASP A 31 -6.45 7.78 -15.34
N GLN A 32 -7.55 8.52 -15.54
CA GLN A 32 -8.38 9.01 -14.43
C GLN A 32 -9.09 7.86 -13.70
N GLN A 33 -9.62 6.88 -14.44
CA GLN A 33 -10.21 5.67 -13.85
C GLN A 33 -9.17 4.85 -13.09
N ASP A 34 -7.98 4.67 -13.69
CA ASP A 34 -6.86 3.99 -13.03
C ASP A 34 -6.42 4.74 -11.77
N LEU A 35 -6.37 6.08 -11.80
CA LEU A 35 -6.06 6.89 -10.62
C LEU A 35 -7.07 6.64 -9.50
N GLN A 36 -8.37 6.67 -9.80
CA GLN A 36 -9.40 6.39 -8.80
C GLN A 36 -9.27 4.97 -8.24
N HIS A 37 -9.01 3.98 -9.10
CA HIS A 37 -8.82 2.61 -8.67
C HIS A 37 -7.61 2.47 -7.73
N CYS A 38 -6.47 3.05 -8.11
CA CYS A 38 -5.25 3.05 -7.31
C CYS A 38 -5.44 3.77 -5.99
N MET A 39 -6.15 4.90 -5.95
CA MET A 39 -6.44 5.62 -4.70
C MET A 39 -7.29 4.80 -3.74
N ARG A 40 -8.32 4.11 -4.23
CA ARG A 40 -9.15 3.20 -3.40
C ARG A 40 -8.33 2.03 -2.87
N ALA A 41 -7.50 1.44 -3.72
CA ALA A 41 -6.63 0.34 -3.32
C ALA A 41 -5.56 0.80 -2.31
N ASN A 42 -5.02 2.02 -2.48
CA ASN A 42 -4.08 2.63 -1.54
C ASN A 42 -4.72 2.88 -0.18
N ALA A 43 -5.95 3.40 -0.14
CA ALA A 43 -6.67 3.62 1.11
C ALA A 43 -6.86 2.31 1.89
N ARG A 44 -7.29 1.23 1.22
CA ARG A 44 -7.42 -0.10 1.83
C ARG A 44 -6.09 -0.68 2.31
N LEU A 45 -5.03 -0.46 1.53
CA LEU A 45 -3.68 -0.89 1.92
C LEU A 45 -3.24 -0.21 3.22
N VAL A 46 -3.43 1.10 3.31
CA VAL A 46 -3.06 1.88 4.51
C VAL A 46 -3.89 1.47 5.71
N GLU A 47 -5.21 1.31 5.55
CA GLU A 47 -6.10 0.83 6.61
C GLU A 47 -5.64 -0.53 7.18
N GLN A 48 -5.35 -1.49 6.30
CA GLN A 48 -4.84 -2.81 6.75
C GLN A 48 -3.46 -2.73 7.41
N LEU A 49 -2.60 -1.81 6.97
CA LEU A 49 -1.29 -1.60 7.61
C LEU A 49 -1.43 -0.97 8.99
N GLU A 50 -2.34 -0.02 9.16
CA GLU A 50 -2.64 0.59 10.46
C GLU A 50 -3.12 -0.48 11.46
N ASP A 51 -4.10 -1.29 11.07
CA ASP A 51 -4.62 -2.39 11.90
C ASP A 51 -3.51 -3.35 12.35
N LEU A 52 -2.62 -3.75 11.42
CA LEU A 52 -1.51 -4.65 11.74
C LEU A 52 -0.46 -3.98 12.63
N CYS A 53 -0.17 -2.69 12.42
CA CYS A 53 0.76 -1.95 13.27
C CYS A 53 0.24 -1.86 14.72
N GLU A 54 -1.05 -1.57 14.88
CA GLU A 54 -1.70 -1.54 16.19
C GLU A 54 -1.63 -2.92 16.87
N LEU A 55 -1.91 -3.99 16.12
CA LEU A 55 -1.83 -5.36 16.64
C LEU A 55 -0.40 -5.74 17.06
N SER A 56 0.60 -5.35 16.27
CA SER A 56 2.02 -5.57 16.60
C SER A 56 2.41 -4.86 17.88
N LEU A 57 1.90 -3.64 18.10
CA LEU A 57 2.12 -2.88 19.33
C LEU A 57 1.49 -3.59 20.54
N GLN A 58 0.26 -4.11 20.38
CA GLN A 58 -0.39 -4.90 21.44
C GLN A 58 0.40 -6.16 21.80
N ALA A 59 0.90 -6.90 20.79
CA ALA A 59 1.76 -8.08 20.99
C ALA A 59 3.02 -7.72 21.79
N SER A 60 3.64 -6.60 21.45
CA SER A 60 4.79 -6.07 22.18
C SER A 60 4.47 -5.75 23.64
N TYR A 61 3.31 -5.14 23.91
CA TYR A 61 2.89 -4.81 25.28
C TYR A 61 2.61 -6.01 26.17
N VAL A 62 2.12 -7.11 25.60
CA VAL A 62 1.89 -8.36 26.35
C VAL A 62 3.14 -9.25 26.44
N GLY A 63 4.24 -8.85 25.78
CA GLY A 63 5.50 -9.57 25.78
C GLY A 63 5.51 -10.82 24.87
N ASP A 64 4.55 -10.93 23.95
CA ASP A 64 4.46 -12.06 23.02
C ASP A 64 5.28 -11.78 21.75
N ALA A 65 6.55 -12.17 21.81
CA ALA A 65 7.50 -11.92 20.73
C ALA A 65 7.24 -12.78 19.47
N GLU A 66 6.64 -13.96 19.64
CA GLU A 66 6.29 -14.86 18.52
C GLU A 66 5.14 -14.26 17.73
N TRP A 67 4.06 -13.89 18.42
CA TRP A 67 2.93 -13.20 17.81
C TRP A 67 3.35 -11.88 17.15
N GLN A 68 4.22 -11.10 17.79
CA GLN A 68 4.76 -9.88 17.21
C GLN A 68 5.52 -10.15 15.90
N HIS A 69 6.35 -11.21 15.85
CA HIS A 69 7.09 -11.58 14.63
C HIS A 69 6.16 -11.99 13.49
N GLU A 70 5.10 -12.75 13.78
CA GLU A 70 4.09 -13.13 12.78
C GLU A 70 3.40 -11.90 12.17
N ILE A 71 3.05 -10.91 13.00
CA ILE A 71 2.42 -9.67 12.53
C ILE A 71 3.41 -8.87 11.68
N CYS A 72 4.67 -8.74 12.10
CA CYS A 72 5.69 -8.06 11.31
C CYS A 72 5.88 -8.72 9.93
N ALA A 73 5.89 -10.05 9.85
CA ALA A 73 5.97 -10.76 8.58
C ALA A 73 4.77 -10.48 7.67
N ARG A 74 3.57 -10.33 8.24
CA ARG A 74 2.35 -9.95 7.49
C ARG A 74 2.42 -8.51 6.99
N ILE A 75 2.93 -7.58 7.80
CA ILE A 75 3.16 -6.18 7.40
C ILE A 75 4.12 -6.14 6.21
N GLU A 76 5.25 -6.84 6.29
CA GLU A 76 6.24 -6.91 5.20
C GLU A 76 5.64 -7.50 3.92
N ALA A 77 4.88 -8.60 4.03
CA ALA A 77 4.21 -9.20 2.88
C ALA A 77 3.23 -8.22 2.22
N LEU A 78 2.44 -7.51 3.04
CA LEU A 78 1.45 -6.54 2.57
C LEU A 78 2.12 -5.32 1.91
N GLN A 79 3.20 -4.78 2.50
CA GLN A 79 3.98 -3.67 1.92
C GLN A 79 4.61 -4.03 0.57
N GLU A 80 5.00 -5.30 0.40
CA GLU A 80 5.55 -5.78 -0.87
C GLU A 80 4.48 -6.13 -1.92
N GLY A 81 3.20 -6.12 -1.54
CA GLY A 81 2.10 -6.53 -2.42
C GLY A 81 2.04 -8.04 -2.64
N ARG A 82 2.64 -8.82 -1.74
CA ARG A 82 2.46 -10.28 -1.70
C ARG A 82 1.11 -10.56 -1.06
N ARG A 83 0.27 -11.36 -1.73
CA ARG A 83 -0.90 -11.93 -1.07
C ARG A 83 -0.39 -12.85 0.04
N SER A 84 -0.81 -12.60 1.28
CA SER A 84 -0.68 -13.59 2.35
C SER A 84 -1.38 -14.85 1.88
N THR A 85 -0.62 -15.88 1.54
CA THR A 85 -1.16 -17.22 1.33
C THR A 85 -1.65 -17.69 2.69
N GLU A 86 -2.95 -17.95 2.75
CA GLU A 86 -3.64 -18.64 3.86
C GLU A 86 -2.89 -19.89 4.32
#